data_AF-A0A1X2GW84-F1
#
_entry.id   AF-A0A1X2GW84-F1
#
_cell.length_a   1.000
_cell.length_b   1.000
_cell.length_c   1.000
_cell.angle_alpha   90.00
_cell.angle_beta   90.00
_cell.angle_gamma   90.00
#
_symmetry.space_group_name_H-M   'P 1'
#
loop_
_entity.id
_entity.type
_entity.pdbx_description
1 polymer ?
#
loop_
_entity_poly.entity_id
_entity_poly.type
_entity_poly.pdbx_seq_one_letter_code
_entity_poly.pdbx_strand_id
1 'polypeptide(L)'
;MRQHRFGLIWLWMLLPFIAAVRFDLAAEQEQLAVEKCLYQFVPMDTQVYLTIEVGDGYNQRVDVLVKGDEQQPTVYYRKKSAHGRLISTFNSVAEGNIAICVTNALDSGFMQSPEYSRWVDIKVEVGAEAKFETIVQTEKLGPMELELRRLEAVVKEIIDEMQYLKGREAEMRNTNGKSKATRGE
;
A
#
# COMPACT_ATOMS: atom_id res chain seq x y z
N MET A 1 23.95 11.77 -42.15
CA MET A 1 23.82 10.62 -41.21
C MET A 1 24.29 10.93 -39.77
N ARG A 2 24.05 12.13 -39.20
CA ARG A 2 24.59 12.50 -37.86
C ARG A 2 23.53 12.90 -36.81
N GLN A 3 22.25 12.94 -37.17
CA GLN A 3 21.13 13.36 -36.30
C GLN A 3 20.45 12.19 -35.55
N HIS A 4 20.45 10.97 -36.11
CA HIS A 4 19.77 9.81 -35.49
C HIS A 4 20.50 9.21 -34.27
N ARG A 5 21.79 9.52 -34.07
CA ARG A 5 22.55 8.98 -32.92
C ARG A 5 22.24 9.71 -31.60
N PHE A 6 21.73 10.95 -31.65
CA PHE A 6 21.36 11.72 -30.46
C PHE A 6 19.98 11.34 -29.90
N GLY A 7 19.03 10.95 -30.76
CA GLY A 7 17.70 10.53 -30.32
C GLY A 7 17.70 9.22 -29.50
N LEU A 8 18.61 8.30 -29.81
CA LEU A 8 18.77 7.03 -29.08
C LEU A 8 19.33 7.21 -27.66
N ILE A 9 20.11 8.27 -27.42
CA ILE A 9 20.68 8.57 -26.09
C ILE A 9 19.62 9.16 -25.16
N TRP A 10 18.68 9.94 -25.69
CA TRP A 10 17.59 10.53 -24.92
C TRP A 10 16.51 9.50 -24.54
N LEU A 11 16.29 8.48 -25.39
CA LEU A 11 15.36 7.38 -25.10
C LEU A 11 15.87 6.44 -23.99
N TRP A 12 17.17 6.40 -23.74
CA TRP A 12 17.77 5.56 -22.67
C TRP A 12 17.69 6.23 -21.28
N MET A 13 17.36 7.53 -21.22
CA MET A 13 17.29 8.30 -19.97
C MET A 13 15.90 8.24 -19.29
N LEU A 14 14.96 7.47 -19.85
CA LEU A 14 13.57 7.33 -19.39
C LEU A 14 13.26 5.94 -18.82
N LEU A 15 14.26 5.17 -18.35
CA LEU A 15 13.97 4.01 -17.52
C LEU A 15 13.73 4.47 -16.07
N PRO A 16 12.47 4.43 -15.57
CA PRO A 16 12.25 4.58 -14.14
C PRO A 16 12.91 3.39 -13.43
N PHE A 17 13.72 3.68 -12.42
CA PHE A 17 14.15 2.68 -11.45
C PHE A 17 12.91 2.30 -10.63
N ILE A 18 12.30 1.16 -10.94
CA ILE A 18 11.24 0.58 -10.11
C ILE A 18 11.93 -0.02 -8.90
N ALA A 19 11.74 0.57 -7.72
CA ALA A 19 12.19 0.01 -6.45
C ALA A 19 11.08 -0.88 -5.89
N ALA A 20 11.25 -2.20 -6.03
CA ALA A 20 10.45 -3.19 -5.30
C ALA A 20 11.25 -3.65 -4.07
N VAL A 21 10.60 -3.74 -2.91
CA VAL A 21 11.24 -4.17 -1.66
C VAL A 21 11.17 -5.69 -1.59
N ARG A 22 12.06 -6.34 -2.35
CA ARG A 22 12.33 -7.77 -2.25
C ARG A 22 13.67 -7.97 -1.58
N PHE A 23 13.71 -8.76 -0.51
CA PHE A 23 14.95 -9.04 0.21
C PHE A 23 15.09 -10.53 0.51
N ASP A 24 16.32 -10.99 0.56
CA ASP A 24 16.65 -12.36 0.99
C ASP A 24 16.79 -12.40 2.52
N LEU A 25 16.04 -13.31 3.13
CA LEU A 25 16.01 -13.53 4.56
C LEU A 25 16.73 -14.84 4.87
N ALA A 26 17.94 -14.74 5.42
CA ALA A 26 18.71 -15.89 5.88
C ALA A 26 17.97 -16.62 7.00
N ALA A 27 18.02 -17.96 6.97
CA ALA A 27 17.47 -18.79 8.02
C ALA A 27 18.45 -18.89 9.18
N GLU A 28 17.93 -18.72 10.39
CA GLU A 28 18.70 -18.87 11.61
C GLU A 28 18.12 -19.97 12.48
N GLN A 29 18.91 -20.49 13.44
CA GLN A 29 18.33 -21.38 14.44
C GLN A 29 17.21 -20.66 15.19
N GLU A 30 16.13 -21.38 15.52
CA GLU A 30 14.91 -20.80 16.10
C GLU A 30 15.18 -19.90 17.33
N GLN A 31 16.16 -20.27 18.16
CA GLN A 31 16.53 -19.50 19.37
C GLN A 31 17.29 -18.21 19.07
N LEU A 32 17.94 -18.11 17.92
CA LEU A 32 18.72 -16.95 17.50
C LEU A 32 18.01 -16.12 16.44
N ALA A 33 16.89 -16.61 15.89
CA ALA A 33 16.25 -16.04 14.72
C ALA A 33 15.83 -14.58 14.95
N VAL A 34 16.51 -13.68 14.25
CA VAL A 34 16.28 -12.24 14.35
C VAL A 34 15.06 -11.82 13.53
N GLU A 35 14.12 -11.11 14.16
CA GLU A 35 13.01 -10.49 13.44
C GLU A 35 13.50 -9.32 12.56
N LYS A 36 13.06 -9.29 11.30
CA LYS A 36 13.29 -8.16 10.38
C LYS A 36 11.96 -7.48 10.12
N CYS A 37 11.89 -6.18 10.38
CA CYS A 37 10.64 -5.43 10.32
C CYS A 37 10.70 -4.28 9.31
N LEU A 38 9.62 -4.13 8.55
CA LEU A 38 9.32 -2.93 7.76
C LEU A 38 8.34 -2.07 8.55
N TYR A 39 8.65 -0.79 8.72
CA TYR A 39 7.78 0.17 9.41
C TYR A 39 7.05 1.04 8.40
N GLN A 40 5.74 1.18 8.58
CA GLN A 40 4.89 2.03 7.76
C GLN A 40 4.02 2.89 8.67
N PHE A 41 4.03 4.20 8.45
CA PHE A 41 3.12 5.11 9.14
C PHE A 41 1.70 4.97 8.58
N VAL A 42 0.71 4.92 9.48
CA VAL A 42 -0.71 4.78 9.16
C VAL A 42 -1.52 5.73 10.05
N PRO A 43 -2.36 6.62 9.49
CA PRO A 43 -3.28 7.45 10.27
C PRO A 43 -4.31 6.61 11.02
N MET A 44 -4.98 7.17 12.03
CA MET A 44 -6.07 6.49 12.74
C MET A 44 -7.24 6.15 11.79
N ASP A 45 -7.95 5.04 12.06
CA ASP A 45 -9.13 4.57 11.33
C ASP A 45 -8.93 4.48 9.81
N THR A 46 -7.73 4.04 9.41
CA THR A 46 -7.31 3.95 8.01
C THR A 46 -7.11 2.50 7.62
N GLN A 47 -7.70 2.12 6.48
CA GLN A 47 -7.60 0.77 5.95
C GLN A 47 -6.20 0.50 5.40
N VAL A 48 -5.65 -0.66 5.72
CA VAL A 48 -4.36 -1.15 5.24
C VAL A 48 -4.59 -2.43 4.44
N TYR A 49 -4.01 -2.50 3.25
CA TYR A 49 -3.99 -3.68 2.41
C TYR A 49 -2.55 -4.18 2.30
N LEU A 50 -2.28 -5.31 2.95
CA LEU A 50 -0.96 -5.91 3.08
C LEU A 50 -0.87 -7.14 2.19
N THR A 51 0.14 -7.16 1.32
CA THR A 51 0.53 -8.34 0.55
C THR A 51 1.93 -8.78 0.98
N ILE A 52 2.09 -10.04 1.34
CA ILE A 52 3.38 -10.66 1.63
C ILE A 52 3.53 -11.88 0.73
N GLU A 53 4.62 -11.94 -0.01
CA GLU A 53 4.95 -13.09 -0.83
C GLU A 53 6.24 -13.73 -0.31
N VAL A 54 6.15 -15.00 0.05
CA VAL A 54 7.27 -15.76 0.59
C VAL A 54 7.64 -16.84 -0.42
N GLY A 55 8.85 -16.72 -0.96
CA GLY A 55 9.42 -17.72 -1.87
C GLY A 55 9.59 -19.07 -1.22
N ASP A 56 9.66 -20.14 -2.01
CA ASP A 56 9.91 -21.48 -1.48
C ASP A 56 11.27 -21.59 -0.79
N GLY A 57 11.37 -22.49 0.19
CA GLY A 57 12.62 -22.77 0.89
C GLY A 57 12.59 -24.11 1.59
N TYR A 58 13.70 -24.84 1.51
CA TYR A 58 13.84 -26.17 2.08
C TYR A 58 14.23 -26.09 3.57
N ASN A 59 13.50 -26.83 4.41
CA ASN A 59 13.70 -26.94 5.88
C ASN A 59 13.80 -25.60 6.62
N GLN A 60 12.97 -24.66 6.19
CA GLN A 60 12.92 -23.28 6.66
C GLN A 60 11.47 -22.86 6.88
N ARG A 61 11.24 -22.18 7.99
CA ARG A 61 9.93 -21.68 8.41
C ARG A 61 9.98 -20.17 8.53
N VAL A 62 9.25 -19.50 7.65
CA VAL A 62 9.03 -18.05 7.76
C VAL A 62 7.78 -17.79 8.58
N ASP A 63 7.91 -17.02 9.64
CA ASP A 63 6.81 -16.54 10.46
C ASP A 63 6.61 -15.04 10.22
N VAL A 64 5.35 -14.60 10.19
CA VAL A 64 4.94 -13.22 9.94
C VAL A 64 4.17 -12.69 11.14
N LEU A 65 4.52 -11.50 11.60
CA LEU A 65 3.82 -10.77 12.64
C LEU A 65 3.65 -9.30 12.25
N VAL A 66 2.42 -8.81 12.26
CA VAL A 66 2.09 -7.40 12.05
C VAL A 66 1.58 -6.83 13.37
N LYS A 67 2.25 -5.79 13.87
CA LYS A 67 1.99 -5.20 15.18
C LYS A 67 2.11 -3.68 15.13
N GLY A 68 1.37 -2.95 15.96
CA GLY A 68 1.61 -1.51 16.17
C GLY A 68 2.92 -1.23 16.92
N ASP A 69 3.38 0.02 16.91
CA ASP A 69 4.58 0.49 17.64
C ASP A 69 4.29 0.97 19.08
N GLU A 70 3.12 0.63 19.62
CA GLU A 70 2.71 0.98 20.97
C GLU A 70 3.39 0.08 22.03
N GLN A 71 3.47 0.55 23.29
CA GLN A 71 4.05 -0.26 24.38
C GLN A 71 3.31 -1.59 24.59
N GLN A 72 2.00 -1.60 24.38
CA GLN A 72 1.21 -2.81 24.27
C GLN A 72 0.71 -2.90 22.82
N PRO A 73 1.49 -3.54 21.94
CA PRO A 73 1.24 -3.42 20.52
C PRO A 73 0.02 -4.24 20.13
N THR A 74 -0.96 -3.59 19.50
CA THR A 74 -2.08 -4.27 18.86
C THR A 74 -1.56 -5.17 17.73
N VAL A 75 -1.93 -6.45 17.75
CA VAL A 75 -1.54 -7.42 16.71
C VAL A 75 -2.62 -7.42 15.63
N TYR A 76 -2.27 -6.98 14.43
CA TYR A 76 -3.17 -6.90 13.29
C TYR A 76 -3.22 -8.20 12.48
N TYR A 77 -2.08 -8.89 12.38
CA TYR A 77 -1.96 -10.13 11.63
C TYR A 77 -0.85 -11.01 12.19
N ARG A 78 -1.07 -12.32 12.20
CA ARG A 78 -0.07 -13.31 12.60
C ARG A 78 -0.24 -14.56 11.76
N LYS A 79 0.85 -15.01 11.14
CA LYS A 79 0.87 -16.26 10.38
C LYS A 79 2.17 -17.00 10.67
N LYS A 80 2.06 -18.22 11.17
CA LYS A 80 3.19 -19.14 11.23
C LYS A 80 3.33 -19.90 9.92
N SER A 81 4.57 -20.22 9.55
CA SER A 81 4.88 -21.07 8.39
C SER A 81 4.25 -20.51 7.09
N ALA A 82 4.46 -19.22 6.89
CA ALA A 82 4.06 -18.48 5.70
C ALA A 82 4.72 -19.07 4.45
N HIS A 83 3.93 -19.17 3.39
CA HIS A 83 4.35 -19.69 2.09
C HIS A 83 3.47 -19.06 1.00
N GLY A 84 4.06 -18.83 -0.18
CA GLY A 84 3.35 -18.23 -1.30
C GLY A 84 2.85 -16.82 -1.00
N ARG A 85 1.80 -16.41 -1.71
CA ARG A 85 1.17 -15.09 -1.59
C ARG A 85 0.14 -15.07 -0.48
N LEU A 86 0.31 -14.15 0.46
CA LEU A 86 -0.58 -13.88 1.59
C LEU A 86 -1.13 -12.46 1.48
N ILE A 87 -2.44 -12.32 1.62
CA ILE A 87 -3.13 -11.02 1.62
C ILE A 87 -3.84 -10.86 2.96
N SER A 88 -3.69 -9.69 3.57
CA SER A 88 -4.41 -9.31 4.79
C SER A 88 -4.89 -7.87 4.68
N THR A 89 -6.10 -7.61 5.15
CA THR A 89 -6.70 -6.27 5.15
C THR A 89 -7.23 -5.97 6.54
N PHE A 90 -6.87 -4.81 7.09
CA PHE A 90 -7.27 -4.39 8.44
C PHE A 90 -7.34 -2.88 8.55
N ASN A 91 -8.01 -2.35 9.57
CA ASN A 91 -8.03 -0.92 9.87
C ASN A 91 -7.10 -0.62 11.06
N SER A 92 -6.41 0.51 11.02
CA SER A 92 -5.61 1.00 12.15
C SER A 92 -6.52 1.43 13.29
N VAL A 93 -6.16 1.03 14.51
CA VAL A 93 -6.90 1.42 15.73
C VAL A 93 -6.46 2.79 16.24
N ALA A 94 -5.17 3.12 16.05
CA ALA A 94 -4.57 4.38 16.43
C ALA A 94 -3.64 4.87 15.31
N GLU A 95 -3.31 6.17 15.35
CA GLU A 95 -2.30 6.76 14.49
C GLU A 95 -0.90 6.32 14.93
N GLY A 96 -0.07 5.91 13.98
CA GLY A 96 1.34 5.57 14.25
C GLY A 96 1.93 4.61 13.25
N ASN A 97 3.11 4.09 13.58
CA ASN A 97 3.76 3.08 12.76
C ASN A 97 3.17 1.69 13.03
N ILE A 98 2.92 0.96 11.96
CA ILE A 98 2.77 -0.50 11.99
C ILE A 98 4.11 -1.14 11.59
N ALA A 99 4.49 -2.18 12.31
CA ALA A 99 5.66 -3.01 12.04
C ALA A 99 5.20 -4.32 11.38
N ILE A 100 5.67 -4.57 10.16
CA ILE A 100 5.51 -5.84 9.44
C ILE A 100 6.80 -6.62 9.62
N CYS A 101 6.80 -7.55 10.58
CA CYS A 101 7.97 -8.33 10.96
C CYS A 101 7.92 -9.73 10.35
N VAL A 102 9.07 -10.18 9.86
CA VAL A 102 9.30 -11.53 9.34
C VAL A 102 10.50 -12.16 10.02
N THR A 103 10.40 -13.45 10.33
CA THR A 103 11.47 -14.24 10.95
C THR A 103 11.61 -15.54 10.19
N ASN A 104 12.84 -15.92 9.82
CA ASN A 104 13.12 -17.20 9.16
C ASN A 104 13.88 -18.12 10.10
N ALA A 105 13.21 -19.16 10.56
CA ALA A 105 13.78 -20.18 11.44
C ALA A 105 14.10 -21.45 10.64
N LEU A 106 15.27 -22.02 10.89
CA LEU A 106 15.70 -23.31 10.35
C LEU A 106 15.05 -24.45 11.16
N ASP A 107 14.57 -25.49 10.48
CA ASP A 107 14.00 -26.66 11.17
C ASP A 107 15.07 -27.41 11.98
N SER A 108 14.63 -28.13 13.01
CA SER A 108 15.53 -28.84 13.92
C SER A 108 16.35 -29.92 13.19
N GLY A 109 17.64 -30.03 13.54
CA GLY A 109 18.57 -30.99 12.94
C GLY A 109 19.36 -30.47 11.73
N PHE A 110 19.08 -29.26 11.26
CA PHE A 110 19.86 -28.61 10.20
C PHE A 110 20.87 -27.62 10.79
N MET A 111 22.03 -27.48 10.13
CA MET A 111 23.06 -26.49 10.48
C MET A 111 22.89 -25.23 9.64
N GLN A 112 23.10 -24.06 10.25
CA GLN A 112 23.12 -22.79 9.52
C GLN A 112 24.12 -22.85 8.37
N SER A 113 23.68 -22.43 7.19
CA SER A 113 24.46 -22.34 5.96
C SER A 113 23.94 -21.15 5.16
N PRO A 114 24.79 -20.44 4.40
CA PRO A 114 24.36 -19.38 3.48
C PRO A 114 23.33 -19.84 2.43
N GLU A 115 23.24 -21.15 2.19
CA GLU A 115 22.29 -21.76 1.26
C GLU A 115 20.84 -21.73 1.78
N TYR A 116 20.65 -21.59 3.10
CA TYR A 116 19.32 -21.49 3.69
C TYR A 116 18.89 -20.02 3.75
N SER A 117 18.35 -19.53 2.65
CA SER A 117 17.68 -18.24 2.58
C SER A 117 16.37 -18.35 1.83
N ARG A 118 15.44 -17.43 2.13
CA ARG A 118 14.18 -17.27 1.40
C ARG A 118 13.99 -15.81 1.06
N TRP A 119 13.61 -15.54 -0.18
CA TRP A 119 13.20 -14.19 -0.54
C TRP A 119 11.81 -13.90 0.02
N VAL A 120 11.63 -12.67 0.47
CA VAL A 120 10.35 -12.14 0.94
C VAL A 120 10.10 -10.82 0.21
N ASP A 121 8.89 -10.66 -0.30
CA ASP A 121 8.40 -9.42 -0.89
C ASP A 121 7.22 -8.91 -0.06
N ILE A 122 7.24 -7.62 0.30
CA ILE A 122 6.24 -7.00 1.16
C ILE A 122 5.73 -5.74 0.46
N LYS A 123 4.43 -5.71 0.16
CA LYS A 123 3.73 -4.54 -0.38
C LYS A 123 2.68 -4.09 0.62
N VAL A 124 2.74 -2.81 0.99
CA VAL A 124 1.79 -2.18 1.91
C VAL A 124 1.10 -1.03 1.19
N GLU A 125 -0.22 -1.05 1.21
CA GLU A 125 -1.05 0.06 0.74
C GLU A 125 -1.92 0.55 1.88
N VAL A 126 -2.14 1.86 1.94
CA VAL A 126 -2.79 2.53 3.06
C VAL A 126 -3.84 3.48 2.52
N GLY A 127 -5.02 3.53 3.13
CA GLY A 127 -6.05 4.51 2.80
C GLY A 127 -6.78 4.21 1.48
N ALA A 128 -6.77 5.17 0.57
CA ALA A 128 -7.54 5.09 -0.67
C ALA A 128 -7.01 3.98 -1.60
N GLU A 129 -5.70 3.80 -1.62
CA GLU A 129 -4.97 2.76 -2.33
C GLU A 129 -5.41 1.38 -1.84
N ALA A 130 -5.43 1.19 -0.52
CA ALA A 130 -5.90 -0.06 0.11
C ALA A 130 -7.35 -0.39 -0.24
N LYS A 131 -8.24 0.63 -0.25
CA LYS A 131 -9.64 0.46 -0.64
C LYS A 131 -9.76 0.02 -2.09
N PHE A 132 -8.97 0.62 -2.98
CA PHE A 132 -8.94 0.25 -4.38
C PHE A 132 -8.53 -1.21 -4.55
N GLU A 133 -7.41 -1.66 -3.99
CA GLU A 133 -6.97 -3.06 -4.13
C GLU A 133 -7.93 -4.06 -3.49
N THR A 134 -8.55 -3.68 -2.37
CA THR A 134 -9.59 -4.53 -1.76
C THR A 134 -10.74 -4.76 -2.74
N ILE A 135 -11.21 -3.72 -3.44
CA ILE A 135 -12.27 -3.83 -4.45
C ILE A 135 -11.82 -4.68 -5.64
N VAL A 136 -10.60 -4.47 -6.14
CA VAL A 136 -10.06 -5.24 -7.27
C VAL A 136 -10.07 -6.74 -6.96
N GLN A 137 -9.66 -7.13 -5.75
CA GLN A 137 -9.64 -8.54 -5.34
C GLN A 137 -11.01 -9.12 -5.06
N THR A 138 -11.90 -8.38 -4.38
CA THR A 138 -13.21 -8.91 -3.98
C THR A 138 -14.18 -9.01 -5.15
N GLU A 139 -14.18 -8.02 -6.05
CA GLU A 139 -15.10 -7.96 -7.17
C GLU A 139 -14.57 -8.71 -8.41
N LYS A 140 -13.28 -9.08 -8.47
CA LYS A 140 -12.62 -9.74 -9.63
C LYS A 140 -13.02 -9.11 -10.97
N LEU A 141 -13.10 -7.79 -11.01
CA LEU A 141 -13.60 -7.04 -12.16
C LEU A 141 -12.75 -7.37 -13.40
N GLY A 142 -13.42 -7.57 -14.53
CA GLY A 142 -12.73 -7.61 -15.81
C GLY A 142 -12.07 -6.25 -16.10
N PRO A 143 -11.00 -6.19 -16.91
CA PRO A 143 -10.25 -4.95 -17.16
C PRO A 143 -11.13 -3.78 -17.65
N MET A 144 -12.26 -4.05 -18.30
CA MET A 144 -13.21 -3.03 -18.76
C MET A 144 -14.09 -2.43 -17.63
N GLU A 145 -14.50 -3.23 -16.64
CA GLU A 145 -15.33 -2.71 -15.53
C GLU A 145 -14.50 -1.85 -14.57
N LEU A 146 -13.22 -2.17 -14.42
CA LEU A 146 -12.26 -1.39 -13.64
C LEU A 146 -12.07 0.03 -14.20
N GLU A 147 -11.94 0.15 -15.53
CA GLU A 147 -11.85 1.47 -16.19
C GLU A 147 -13.14 2.27 -16.01
N LEU A 148 -14.31 1.62 -16.08
CA LEU A 148 -15.60 2.28 -15.87
C LEU A 148 -15.75 2.79 -14.42
N ARG A 149 -15.35 2.01 -13.41
CA ARG A 149 -15.34 2.45 -12.00
C ARG A 149 -14.35 3.58 -11.74
N ARG A 150 -13.19 3.58 -12.41
CA ARG A 150 -12.23 4.70 -12.35
C ARG A 150 -12.82 5.97 -12.94
N LEU A 151 -13.47 5.88 -14.09
CA LEU A 151 -14.15 7.02 -14.72
C LEU A 151 -15.29 7.54 -13.84
N GLU A 152 -16.05 6.65 -13.20
CA GLU A 152 -17.12 7.03 -12.27
C GLU A 152 -16.59 7.83 -11.07
N ALA A 153 -15.48 7.40 -10.48
CA ALA A 153 -14.85 8.10 -9.37
C ALA A 153 -14.39 9.52 -9.76
N VAL A 154 -13.77 9.67 -10.94
CA VAL A 154 -13.34 10.98 -11.47
C VAL A 154 -14.55 11.87 -11.77
N VAL A 155 -15.62 11.33 -12.35
CA VAL A 155 -16.85 12.10 -12.62
C VAL A 155 -17.49 12.57 -11.32
N LYS A 156 -17.46 11.76 -10.26
CA LYS A 156 -18.01 12.13 -8.96
C LYS A 156 -17.26 13.29 -8.31
N GLU A 157 -15.93 13.29 -8.43
CA GLU A 157 -15.09 14.41 -7.98
C GLU A 157 -15.42 15.71 -8.76
N ILE A 158 -15.54 15.63 -10.08
CA ILE A 158 -15.92 16.78 -10.92
C ILE A 158 -17.30 17.32 -10.51
N ILE A 159 -18.27 16.45 -10.24
CA ILE A 159 -19.61 16.86 -9.81
C ILE A 159 -19.55 17.59 -8.46
N ASP A 160 -18.75 17.10 -7.52
CA ASP A 160 -18.60 17.73 -6.20
C ASP A 160 -17.97 19.13 -6.32
N GLU A 161 -16.93 19.28 -7.16
CA GLU A 161 -16.34 20.59 -7.46
C GLU A 161 -17.34 21.54 -8.14
N MET A 162 -18.13 21.03 -9.10
CA MET A 162 -19.18 21.83 -9.76
C MET A 162 -20.27 22.27 -8.77
N GLN A 163 -20.62 21.44 -7.79
CA GLN A 163 -21.57 21.79 -6.74
C GLN A 163 -20.98 22.86 -5.81
N TYR A 164 -19.71 22.73 -5.44
CA TYR A 164 -18.99 23.74 -4.66
C TYR A 164 -18.95 25.10 -5.38
N LEU A 165 -18.61 25.12 -6.67
CA LEU A 165 -18.57 26.35 -7.46
C LEU A 165 -19.96 26.97 -7.65
N LYS A 166 -21.00 26.15 -7.90
CA LYS A 166 -22.39 26.63 -7.94
C LYS A 166 -22.85 27.26 -6.63
N GLY A 167 -22.48 26.66 -5.49
CA GLY A 167 -22.82 27.21 -4.17
C GLY A 167 -22.23 28.61 -3.99
N ARG A 168 -20.97 28.79 -4.36
CA ARG A 168 -20.29 30.09 -4.30
C ARG A 168 -20.82 31.12 -5.30
N GLU A 169 -21.17 30.70 -6.51
CA GLU A 169 -21.82 31.58 -7.49
C GLU A 169 -23.18 32.08 -6.95
N ALA A 170 -23.98 31.18 -6.37
CA ALA A 170 -25.26 31.53 -5.78
C ALA A 170 -25.11 32.52 -4.60
N GLU A 171 -24.09 32.34 -3.77
CA GLU A 171 -23.76 33.28 -2.68
C GLU A 171 -23.32 34.66 -3.21
N MET A 172 -22.46 34.70 -4.23
CA MET A 172 -22.00 35.93 -4.90
C MET A 172 -23.16 36.65 -5.62
N ARG A 173 -24.12 35.91 -6.17
CA ARG A 173 -25.34 36.46 -6.78
C ARG A 173 -26.31 37.01 -5.71
N ASN A 174 -26.47 36.30 -4.59
CA ASN A 174 -27.34 36.71 -3.49
C ASN A 174 -26.83 37.97 -2.76
N THR A 175 -25.51 38.13 -2.62
CA THR A 175 -24.92 39.36 -2.05
C THR A 175 -25.09 40.56 -2.97
N ASN A 176 -24.96 40.40 -4.29
CA ASN A 176 -25.22 41.47 -5.26
C ASN A 176 -26.72 41.85 -5.37
N GLY A 177 -27.62 40.89 -5.13
CA GLY A 177 -29.07 41.13 -5.10
C GLY A 177 -29.56 41.90 -3.88
N LYS A 178 -28.97 41.65 -2.70
CA LYS A 178 -29.37 42.31 -1.44
C LYS A 178 -28.88 43.76 -1.34
N SER A 179 -27.72 44.09 -1.90
CA SER A 179 -27.17 45.47 -1.93
C SER A 179 -27.99 46.45 -2.77
N LYS A 180 -28.77 45.97 -3.74
CA LYS A 180 -29.67 46.80 -4.54
C LYS A 180 -31.03 47.05 -3.87
N ALA A 181 -31.39 46.28 -2.84
CA ALA A 181 -32.70 46.38 -2.18
C ALA A 181 -32.71 47.39 -1.01
N THR A 182 -31.56 47.87 -0.53
CA THR A 182 -31.47 48.79 0.63
C THR A 182 -31.02 50.21 0.30
N ARG A 183 -31.02 50.60 -0.99
CA ARG A 183 -30.76 51.98 -1.45
C ARG A 183 -31.93 52.46 -2.31
N GLY A 184 -33.10 52.51 -1.70
CA GLY A 184 -34.35 52.91 -2.33
C GLY A 184 -35.39 53.31 -1.29
N GLU A 185 -35.01 54.22 -0.39
CA GLU A 185 -35.87 55.13 0.38
C GLU A 185 -35.11 56.43 0.59
#